data_AF-A0A353LML7-F1
#
_entry.id   AF-A0A353LML7-F1
#
_cell.length_a   1.000
_cell.length_b   1.000
_cell.length_c   1.000
_cell.angle_alpha   90.00
_cell.angle_beta   90.00
_cell.angle_gamma   90.00
#
_symmetry.space_group_name_H-M   'P 1'
#
loop_
_entity.id
_entity.type
_entity.pdbx_description
1 polymer ?
#
loop_
_entity_poly.entity_id
_entity_poly.type
_entity_poly.pdbx_seq_one_letter_code
_entity_poly.pdbx_strand_id
1 'polypeptide(L)' 'LLLIVGGNDTTRNSITGGVLALNQNPAEYDKLRNDTSLIPNMVSEIIRWQTPLSHMRRTALRDAEVGGKKIR' A
#
# COMPACT_ATOMS: atom_id res chain seq x y z
N LEU A 1 4.03 -20.85 -4.69
CA LEU A 1 3.62 -19.63 -5.43
C LEU A 1 3.16 -18.51 -4.50
N LEU A 2 2.21 -18.73 -3.58
CA LEU A 2 1.69 -17.67 -2.70
C LEU A 2 2.78 -16.88 -1.95
N LEU A 3 3.71 -17.55 -1.28
CA LEU A 3 4.77 -16.87 -0.51
C LEU A 3 5.76 -16.11 -1.40
N ILE A 4 6.01 -16.63 -2.61
CA ILE A 4 6.95 -16.02 -3.56
C ILE A 4 6.32 -14.77 -4.18
N VAL A 5 5.12 -14.89 -4.75
CA VAL A 5 4.43 -13.77 -5.42
C VAL A 5 3.97 -12.75 -4.38
N GLY A 6 3.36 -13.21 -3.29
CA GLY A 6 2.86 -12.35 -2.21
C GLY A 6 3.98 -11.55 -1.56
N GLY A 7 5.15 -12.16 -1.34
CA GLY A 7 6.29 -11.47 -0.76
C GLY A 7 7.06 -10.60 -1.76
N ASN A 8 7.20 -11.03 -3.01
CA ASN A 8 7.99 -10.32 -4.02
C ASN A 8 7.24 -9.11 -4.58
N ASP A 9 6.08 -9.33 -5.20
CA ASP A 9 5.42 -8.29 -6.00
C ASP A 9 4.99 -7.09 -5.15
N THR A 10 4.44 -7.36 -3.97
CA THR A 10 3.97 -6.31 -3.04
C THR A 10 5.13 -5.48 -2.49
N THR A 11 6.21 -6.14 -2.07
CA THR A 11 7.41 -5.49 -1.53
C THR A 11 8.10 -4.69 -2.62
N ARG A 12 8.32 -5.29 -3.79
CA ARG A 12 8.95 -4.63 -4.94
C ARG A 12 8.19 -3.37 -5.33
N ASN A 13 6.87 -3.47 -5.49
CA ASN A 13 6.05 -2.33 -5.89
C ASN A 13 6.04 -1.23 -4.81
N SER A 14 6.03 -1.60 -3.52
CA SER A 14 6.17 -0.64 -2.42
C SER A 14 7.49 0.11 -2.48
N ILE A 15 8.61 -0.59 -2.69
CA ILE A 15 9.95 0.03 -2.75
C ILE A 15 10.05 0.99 -3.94
N THR A 16 9.66 0.54 -5.14
CA THR A 16 9.73 1.40 -6.33
C THR A 16 8.77 2.59 -6.23
N GLY A 17 7.58 2.38 -5.66
CA GLY A 17 6.60 3.43 -5.39
C GLY A 17 7.11 4.45 -4.37
N GLY A 18 7.80 3.99 -3.33
CA GLY A 18 8.42 4.85 -2.33
C GLY A 18 9.50 5.78 -2.91
N VAL A 19 10.37 5.26 -3.77
CA VAL A 19 11.37 6.08 -4.47
C VAL A 19 10.70 7.14 -5.34
N LEU A 20 9.65 6.76 -6.08
CA LEU A 20 8.87 7.70 -6.89
C LEU A 20 8.23 8.79 -6.02
N ALA A 21 7.55 8.39 -4.94
CA ALA A 21 6.84 9.31 -4.05
C ALA A 21 7.80 10.31 -3.39
N LEU A 22 8.98 9.87 -2.92
CA LEU A 22 9.99 10.74 -2.34
C LEU A 22 10.55 11.73 -3.38
N ASN A 23 10.78 11.28 -4.62
CA ASN A 23 11.23 12.16 -5.70
C ASN A 23 10.17 13.20 -6.12
N GLN A 24 8.88 12.85 -6.01
CA GLN A 24 7.77 13.77 -6.26
C GLN A 24 7.53 14.74 -5.09
N ASN A 25 8.02 14.44 -3.89
CA ASN A 25 7.82 15.22 -2.66
C ASN A 25 9.18 15.52 -1.98
N PRO A 26 10.04 16.35 -2.60
CA PRO A 26 11.40 16.58 -2.12
C PRO A 26 11.46 17.12 -0.69
N ALA A 27 10.48 17.91 -0.25
CA ALA A 27 10.41 18.40 1.13
C ALA A 27 10.24 17.27 2.16
N GLU A 28 9.43 16.25 1.86
CA GLU A 28 9.28 15.07 2.72
C GLU A 28 10.54 14.20 2.67
N TYR A 29 11.22 14.15 1.52
CA TYR A 29 12.49 13.44 1.41
C TYR A 29 13.59 14.14 2.24
N ASP A 30 13.69 15.46 2.18
CA ASP A 30 14.63 16.22 3.00
C ASP A 30 14.34 16.06 4.49
N LYS A 31 13.06 16.10 4.88
CA LYS A 31 12.63 15.83 6.25
C LYS A 31 13.07 14.45 6.72
N LEU A 32 12.89 13.41 5.91
CA LEU A 32 13.33 12.04 6.21
C LEU A 32 14.86 11.92 6.30
N ARG A 33 15.59 12.64 5.44
CA ARG A 33 17.07 12.66 5.47
C ARG A 33 17.61 13.33 6.75
N ASN A 34 16.89 14.32 7.26
CA ASN A 34 17.24 15.04 8.49
C ASN A 34 16.83 14.28 9.77
N ASP A 35 15.81 13.42 9.69
CA ASP A 35 15.33 12.63 10.82
C ASP A 35 14.91 11.21 10.39
N THR A 36 15.81 10.25 10.59
CA THR A 36 15.56 8.83 10.25
C THR A 36 14.62 8.14 11.21
N SER A 37 14.27 8.76 12.35
CA SER A 37 13.24 8.22 13.26
C SER A 37 11.85 8.20 12.61
N LEU A 38 11.66 8.94 11.50
CA LEU A 38 10.42 8.98 10.73
C LEU A 38 10.24 7.77 9.79
N ILE A 39 11.27 6.93 9.59
CA ILE A 39 11.21 5.77 8.67
C ILE A 39 10.01 4.85 8.95
N PRO A 40 9.67 4.45 10.19
CA PRO A 40 8.50 3.61 10.46
C PRO A 40 7.18 4.21 9.96
N ASN A 41 7.01 5.53 10.10
CA ASN A 41 5.85 6.25 9.58
C ASN A 41 5.89 6.35 8.05
N MET A 42 7.06 6.62 7.47
CA MET A 42 7.25 6.66 6.01
C MET A 42 6.89 5.32 5.36
N VAL A 43 7.27 4.18 5.95
CA VAL A 43 6.91 2.85 5.42
C VAL A 43 5.40 2.68 5.36
N SER A 44 4.68 3.03 6.43
CA SER A 44 3.22 2.95 6.47
C SER A 44 2.58 3.86 5.41
N GLU A 45 3.14 5.05 5.22
CA GLU A 45 2.64 6.03 4.26
C GLU A 45 2.92 5.62 2.81
N ILE A 46 4.07 5.03 2.50
CA ILE A 46 4.37 4.48 1.18
C ILE A 46 3.39 3.37 0.83
N ILE A 47 3.07 2.48 1.77
CA ILE A 47 2.09 1.40 1.53
C ILE A 47 0.71 2.00 1.23
N ARG A 48 0.29 3.04 1.96
CA ARG A 48 -0.98 3.76 1.72
C ARG A 48 -0.98 4.45 0.35
N TRP A 49 0.09 5.18 0.02
CA TRP A 49 0.18 5.96 -1.21
C TRP A 49 0.29 5.06 -2.45
N GLN A 50 1.16 4.05 -2.41
CA GLN A 50 1.38 3.14 -3.53
C GLN A 50 0.23 2.15 -3.71
N THR A 51 -0.42 1.73 -2.61
CA THR A 51 -1.43 0.66 -2.59
C THR A 51 -1.04 -0.54 -3.47
N PRO A 52 0.02 -1.31 -3.11
CA PRO A 52 0.61 -2.34 -3.97
C PRO A 52 -0.36 -3.44 -4.42
N LEU A 53 -1.45 -3.63 -3.67
CA LEU A 53 -2.59 -4.50 -4.01
C LEU A 53 -3.87 -3.65 -4.00
N SER A 54 -4.32 -3.25 -5.19
CA SER A 54 -5.45 -2.31 -5.34
C SER A 54 -6.80 -2.92 -4.98
N HIS A 55 -6.94 -4.25 -5.07
CA HIS A 55 -8.16 -4.93 -4.64
C HIS A 55 -7.92 -6.38 -4.26
N MET A 56 -8.83 -6.90 -3.44
CA MET A 56 -8.97 -8.31 -3.13
C MET A 56 -10.43 -8.71 -3.30
N ARG A 57 -10.67 -9.90 -3.84
CA ARG A 57 -12.03 -10.40 -4.03
C ARG A 57 -12.54 -11.10 -2.78
N ARG A 58 -13.84 -10.98 -2.53
CA ARG A 58 -14.63 -11.87 -1.67
C ARG A 58 -15.84 -12.37 -2.47
N THR A 59 -16.40 -13.48 -2.04
CA THR A 59 -17.64 -14.05 -2.60
C THR A 59 -18.66 -14.12 -1.47
N ALA A 60 -19.87 -13.59 -1.68
CA ALA A 60 -20.96 -13.70 -0.72
C ALA A 60 -21.44 -15.15 -0.68
N LEU A 61 -21.62 -15.71 0.52
CA LEU A 61 -22.11 -17.08 0.71
C LEU A 61 -23.64 -17.14 0.88
N ARG A 62 -24.27 -15.98 1.03
CA ARG A 62 -25.71 -15.76 1.16
C ARG A 62 -26.04 -14.31 0.83
N ASP A 63 -27.30 -14.04 0.50
CA ASP A 63 -27.81 -12.69 0.33
C ASP A 63 -27.42 -11.81 1.53
N ALA A 64 -26.86 -10.63 1.25
CA ALA A 64 -26.40 -9.69 2.26
C ALA A 64 -26.62 -8.24 1.82
N GLU A 65 -26.65 -7.31 2.77
CA GLU A 65 -26.68 -5.87 2.49
C GLU A 65 -25.35 -5.23 2.92
N VAL A 66 -24.67 -4.54 1.98
CA VAL A 66 -23.39 -3.86 2.22
C VAL A 66 -23.48 -2.45 1.65
N GLY A 67 -23.31 -1.44 2.50
CA GLY A 67 -23.39 -0.03 2.09
C GLY A 67 -24.73 0.34 1.43
N GLY A 68 -25.84 -0.23 1.92
CA GLY A 68 -27.19 -0.04 1.35
C GLY A 68 -27.46 -0.79 0.04
N LYS A 69 -26.52 -1.64 -0.42
CA LYS A 69 -26.69 -2.45 -1.64
C LYS A 69 -26.91 -3.92 -1.30
N LYS A 70 -27.91 -4.53 -1.95
CA LYS A 70 -28.14 -5.98 -1.89
C LYS A 70 -27.09 -6.71 -2.74
N ILE A 71 -26.39 -7.66 -2.13
CA ILE A 71 -25.44 -8.58 -2.76
C ILE A 71 -26.11 -9.96 -2.78
N ARG A 72 -26.11 -10.61 -3.95
CA ARG A 72 -26.65 -11.96 -4.19
C ARG A 72 -25.56 -12.82 -4.83
#